data_AF-A0A662PR07-F1
#
_entry.id   AF-A0A662PR07-F1
#
_cell.length_a   1.000
_cell.length_b   1.000
_cell.length_c   1.000
_cell.angle_alpha   90.00
_cell.angle_beta   90.00
_cell.angle_gamma   90.00
#
_symmetry.space_group_name_H-M   'P 1'
#
loop_
_entity.id
_entity.type
_entity.pdbx_description
1 polymer ?
#
loop_
_entity_poly.entity_id
_entity_poly.type
_entity_poly.pdbx_seq_one_letter_code
_entity_poly.pdbx_strand_id
1 'polypeptide(L)'
;MSESQQESFPDGFLWGTAMSGFQVEMGRGPINSNSDWFKWVHDKENIEKGIVSGDFPENGPGFWELYEEDLRRAREDLNNNAIRLAIEWSRIFPNPTYDIPARVVRDRRGNIERVDLSKDSMTLLDEKADHEAVKRYREILEKAKELDLKILLTVYHWPLPLWMHDPISCKRDILHTEKRGWLDDTTIIEFAKYSAYIAHTFGDLVDL
;
A
#
# COMPACT_ATOMS: atom_id res chain seq x y z
N MET A 1 -7.63 -31.93 -41.12
CA MET A 1 -7.10 -31.49 -39.81
C MET A 1 -7.03 -29.97 -39.91
N SER A 2 -7.86 -29.24 -39.16
CA SER A 2 -7.79 -27.77 -39.14
C SER A 2 -6.55 -27.39 -38.34
N GLU A 3 -5.63 -26.67 -38.96
CA GLU A 3 -4.54 -26.00 -38.25
C GLU A 3 -5.18 -25.05 -37.21
N SER A 4 -4.90 -25.30 -35.92
CA SER A 4 -5.19 -24.32 -34.88
C SER A 4 -4.34 -23.09 -35.18
N GLN A 5 -4.97 -21.96 -35.47
CA GLN A 5 -4.26 -20.68 -35.47
C GLN A 5 -3.62 -20.52 -34.10
N GLN A 6 -2.29 -20.43 -34.06
CA GLN A 6 -1.54 -20.21 -32.83
C GLN A 6 -1.84 -18.79 -32.38
N GLU A 7 -2.76 -18.63 -31.43
CA GLU A 7 -3.06 -17.34 -30.83
C GLU A 7 -1.83 -16.84 -30.07
N SER A 8 -1.25 -15.74 -30.52
CA SER A 8 -0.14 -15.06 -29.86
C SER A 8 -0.63 -13.78 -29.21
N PHE A 9 -0.07 -13.45 -28.04
CA PHE A 9 -0.30 -12.14 -27.43
C PHE A 9 0.37 -11.04 -28.26
N PRO A 10 -0.14 -9.79 -28.20
CA PRO A 10 0.51 -8.66 -28.86
C PRO A 10 1.94 -8.45 -28.38
N ASP A 11 2.78 -7.89 -29.25
CA ASP A 11 4.13 -7.46 -28.85
C ASP A 11 4.05 -6.45 -27.70
N GLY A 12 4.92 -6.63 -26.71
CA GLY A 12 4.93 -5.81 -25.51
C GLY A 12 3.84 -6.12 -24.49
N PHE A 13 3.08 -7.22 -24.65
CA PHE A 13 2.15 -7.69 -23.62
C PHE A 13 2.89 -7.93 -22.29
N LEU A 14 2.34 -7.40 -21.20
CA LEU A 14 2.94 -7.48 -19.88
C LEU A 14 2.52 -8.79 -19.18
N TRP A 15 3.51 -9.59 -18.82
CA TRP A 15 3.40 -10.78 -17.98
C TRP A 15 4.11 -10.50 -16.66
N GLY A 16 3.38 -10.70 -15.57
CA GLY A 16 3.89 -10.31 -14.27
C GLY A 16 3.15 -10.93 -13.10
N THR A 17 3.72 -10.67 -11.93
CA THR A 17 3.15 -11.03 -10.63
C THR A 17 2.66 -9.77 -9.94
N ALA A 18 1.55 -9.88 -9.21
CA ALA A 18 1.02 -8.80 -8.38
C ALA A 18 1.13 -9.18 -6.91
N MET A 19 1.65 -8.26 -6.09
CA MET A 19 1.82 -8.44 -4.65
C MET A 19 1.18 -7.29 -3.87
N SER A 20 0.84 -7.54 -2.61
CA SER A 20 0.35 -6.54 -1.66
C SER A 20 1.27 -6.52 -0.44
N GLY A 21 1.47 -5.35 0.18
CA GLY A 21 2.44 -5.23 1.26
C GLY A 21 2.09 -6.13 2.45
N PHE A 22 0.87 -6.00 2.98
CA PHE A 22 0.41 -6.79 4.13
C PHE A 22 0.52 -8.31 3.96
N GLN A 23 0.31 -8.83 2.75
CA GLN A 23 0.31 -10.28 2.51
C GLN A 23 1.72 -10.86 2.35
N VAL A 24 2.70 -10.07 1.88
CA VAL A 24 4.01 -10.62 1.51
C VAL A 24 5.20 -10.02 2.27
N GLU A 25 5.11 -8.78 2.76
CA GLU A 25 6.29 -8.10 3.32
C GLU A 25 6.76 -8.71 4.64
N MET A 26 5.82 -9.02 5.54
CA MET A 26 6.15 -9.53 6.86
C MET A 26 6.47 -11.04 6.81
N GLY A 27 7.12 -11.56 7.87
CA GLY A 27 7.76 -12.89 7.87
C GLY A 27 9.24 -12.81 8.20
N ARG A 28 9.91 -11.75 7.72
CA ARG A 28 11.30 -11.40 8.02
C ARG A 28 11.44 -9.89 8.08
N GLY A 29 12.26 -9.39 9.00
CA GLY A 29 12.45 -7.95 9.21
C GLY A 29 11.35 -7.30 10.07
N PRO A 30 11.14 -5.98 9.95
CA PRO A 30 10.26 -5.21 10.81
C PRO A 30 8.77 -5.49 10.56
N ILE A 31 8.05 -5.73 11.66
CA ILE A 31 6.60 -5.92 11.68
C ILE A 31 5.88 -4.57 11.53
N ASN A 32 4.91 -4.49 10.62
CA ASN A 32 4.00 -3.35 10.49
C ASN A 32 2.75 -3.55 11.35
N SER A 33 2.90 -3.31 12.65
CA SER A 33 1.81 -3.46 13.62
C SER A 33 0.83 -2.27 13.66
N ASN A 34 1.11 -1.21 12.89
CA ASN A 34 0.38 0.06 12.92
C ASN A 34 -0.80 0.13 11.95
N SER A 35 -1.36 -1.01 11.53
CA SER A 35 -2.52 -1.07 10.64
C SER A 35 -3.77 -1.66 11.29
N ASP A 36 -4.93 -1.24 10.80
CA ASP A 36 -6.23 -1.80 11.15
C ASP A 36 -6.28 -3.32 10.92
N TRP A 37 -5.80 -3.80 9.79
CA TRP A 37 -5.75 -5.22 9.45
C TRP A 37 -4.84 -6.00 10.39
N PHE A 38 -3.70 -5.45 10.80
CA PHE A 38 -2.85 -6.09 11.82
C PHE A 38 -3.63 -6.28 13.12
N LYS A 39 -4.31 -5.22 13.60
CA LYS A 39 -5.14 -5.31 14.81
C LYS A 39 -6.33 -6.27 14.63
N TRP A 40 -6.92 -6.32 13.44
CA TRP A 40 -8.08 -7.16 13.12
C TRP A 40 -7.76 -8.66 13.20
N VAL A 41 -6.64 -9.08 12.62
CA VAL A 41 -6.24 -10.50 12.60
C VAL A 41 -5.66 -10.98 13.94
N HIS A 42 -5.20 -10.05 14.79
CA HIS A 42 -4.73 -10.33 16.15
C HIS A 42 -5.81 -10.25 17.24
N ASP A 43 -7.03 -9.83 16.88
CA ASP A 43 -8.12 -9.72 17.86
C ASP A 43 -8.57 -11.12 18.32
N LYS A 44 -8.45 -11.37 19.63
CA LYS A 44 -8.77 -12.66 20.24
C LYS A 44 -10.21 -13.09 19.94
N GLU A 45 -11.15 -12.16 20.01
CA GLU A 45 -12.56 -12.46 19.74
C GLU A 45 -12.78 -12.85 18.28
N ASN A 46 -12.10 -12.19 17.34
CA ASN A 46 -12.16 -12.56 15.92
C ASN A 46 -11.60 -13.96 15.68
N ILE A 47 -10.51 -14.34 16.36
CA ILE A 47 -9.92 -15.69 16.27
C ILE A 47 -10.86 -16.73 16.88
N GLU A 48 -11.33 -16.51 18.11
CA GLU A 48 -12.22 -17.44 18.83
C GLU A 48 -13.55 -17.66 18.11
N LYS A 49 -14.07 -16.64 17.41
CA LYS A 49 -15.29 -16.72 16.61
C LYS A 49 -15.07 -17.25 15.18
N GLY A 50 -13.83 -17.51 14.77
CA GLY A 50 -13.50 -17.97 13.41
C GLY A 50 -13.77 -16.92 12.32
N ILE A 51 -13.75 -15.63 12.66
CA ILE A 51 -13.85 -14.52 11.70
C ILE A 51 -12.54 -14.39 10.89
N VAL A 52 -11.42 -14.73 11.51
CA VAL A 52 -10.09 -14.83 10.89
C VAL A 52 -9.50 -16.22 11.17
N SER A 53 -8.52 -16.66 10.38
CA SER A 53 -7.98 -18.02 10.49
C SER A 53 -7.18 -18.27 11.78
N GLY A 54 -6.64 -17.21 12.38
CA GLY A 54 -5.65 -17.31 13.46
C GLY A 54 -4.20 -17.38 12.97
N ASP A 55 -3.98 -17.37 11.65
CA ASP A 55 -2.64 -17.17 11.09
C ASP A 55 -2.25 -15.69 11.17
N PHE A 56 -0.96 -15.44 11.37
CA PHE A 56 -0.43 -14.09 11.54
C PHE A 56 0.50 -13.71 10.38
N PRO A 57 0.37 -12.48 9.85
CA PRO A 57 1.11 -12.06 8.67
C PRO A 57 2.61 -11.87 8.95
N GLU A 58 3.03 -11.69 10.20
CA GLU A 58 4.44 -11.74 10.61
C GLU A 58 5.09 -13.12 10.53
N ASN A 59 4.31 -14.17 10.25
CA ASN A 59 4.81 -15.48 9.87
C ASN A 59 4.74 -15.71 8.34
N GLY A 60 4.58 -14.63 7.58
CA GLY A 60 4.47 -14.64 6.11
C GLY A 60 5.80 -14.94 5.38
N PRO A 61 5.85 -14.67 4.07
CA PRO A 61 6.99 -15.04 3.24
C PRO A 61 8.23 -14.15 3.45
N GLY A 62 8.08 -12.93 3.97
CA GLY A 62 9.21 -12.06 4.31
C GLY A 62 9.83 -11.31 3.13
N PHE A 63 9.02 -10.93 2.13
CA PHE A 63 9.44 -10.17 0.95
C PHE A 63 10.20 -8.88 1.34
N TRP A 64 9.90 -8.26 2.49
CA TRP A 64 10.59 -7.05 2.93
C TRP A 64 12.11 -7.21 2.99
N GLU A 65 12.60 -8.39 3.39
CA GLU A 65 14.03 -8.72 3.43
C GLU A 65 14.48 -9.57 2.24
N LEU A 66 13.56 -10.30 1.60
CA LEU A 66 13.85 -11.23 0.50
C LEU A 66 13.56 -10.68 -0.90
N TYR A 67 13.20 -9.40 -1.02
CA TYR A 67 12.76 -8.78 -2.27
C TYR A 67 13.75 -8.98 -3.43
N GLU A 68 15.06 -8.94 -3.19
CA GLU A 68 16.05 -9.14 -4.25
C GLU A 68 15.97 -10.54 -4.86
N GLU A 69 15.82 -11.57 -4.01
CA GLU A 69 15.70 -12.95 -4.44
C GLU A 69 14.37 -13.18 -5.15
N ASP A 70 13.27 -12.68 -4.58
CA ASP A 70 11.92 -12.86 -5.14
C ASP A 70 11.75 -12.13 -6.48
N LEU A 71 12.32 -10.93 -6.63
CA LEU A 71 12.30 -10.21 -7.90
C LEU A 71 13.19 -10.89 -8.95
N ARG A 72 14.35 -11.45 -8.57
CA ARG A 72 15.15 -12.29 -9.49
C ARG A 72 14.36 -13.50 -9.96
N ARG A 73 13.71 -14.22 -9.05
CA ARG A 73 12.87 -15.38 -9.39
C ARG A 73 11.75 -14.99 -10.35
N ALA A 74 11.05 -13.88 -10.07
CA ALA A 74 10.02 -13.36 -10.97
C ALA A 74 10.57 -13.09 -12.38
N ARG A 75 11.74 -12.45 -12.48
CA ARG A 75 12.35 -12.11 -13.77
C ARG A 75 12.92 -13.34 -14.50
N GLU A 76 13.66 -14.18 -13.81
CA GLU A 76 14.52 -15.19 -14.44
C GLU A 76 13.87 -16.56 -14.51
N ASP A 77 13.15 -16.97 -13.47
CA ASP A 77 12.51 -18.29 -13.43
C ASP A 77 11.14 -18.28 -14.11
N LEU A 78 10.40 -17.18 -13.94
CA LEU A 78 9.04 -17.02 -14.50
C LEU A 78 9.00 -16.19 -15.78
N ASN A 79 10.13 -15.59 -16.16
CA ASN A 79 10.24 -14.70 -17.33
C ASN A 79 9.25 -13.52 -17.29
N ASN A 80 8.93 -13.01 -16.11
CA ASN A 80 8.11 -11.81 -15.99
C ASN A 80 8.84 -10.62 -16.64
N ASN A 81 8.07 -9.75 -17.29
CA ASN A 81 8.52 -8.45 -17.79
C ASN A 81 7.82 -7.29 -17.06
N ALA A 82 6.92 -7.59 -16.11
CA ALA A 82 6.27 -6.62 -15.25
C ALA A 82 6.14 -7.14 -13.81
N ILE A 83 6.05 -6.20 -12.88
CA ILE A 83 5.73 -6.48 -11.49
C ILE A 83 4.76 -5.40 -10.98
N ARG A 84 3.73 -5.83 -10.25
CA ARG A 84 2.85 -4.91 -9.52
C ARG A 84 3.16 -5.02 -8.03
N LEU A 85 3.55 -3.90 -7.45
CA LEU A 85 3.88 -3.77 -6.03
C LEU A 85 2.90 -2.82 -5.34
N ALA A 86 2.80 -2.91 -4.02
CA ALA A 86 2.02 -1.98 -3.22
C ALA A 86 2.91 -1.32 -2.16
N ILE A 87 2.60 -0.08 -1.80
CA ILE A 87 3.23 0.62 -0.67
C ILE A 87 2.21 0.69 0.47
N GLU A 88 2.65 0.35 1.68
CA GLU A 88 1.81 0.36 2.87
C GLU A 88 1.76 1.77 3.49
N TRP A 89 0.58 2.37 3.48
CA TRP A 89 0.36 3.69 4.08
C TRP A 89 0.78 3.73 5.56
N SER A 90 0.47 2.68 6.32
CA SER A 90 0.84 2.64 7.75
C SER A 90 2.34 2.51 8.01
N ARG A 91 3.14 2.08 7.01
CA ARG A 91 4.61 2.15 7.09
C ARG A 91 5.12 3.56 6.78
N ILE A 92 4.59 4.20 5.73
CA ILE A 92 5.04 5.54 5.33
C ILE A 92 4.64 6.61 6.34
N PHE A 93 3.39 6.56 6.84
CA PHE A 93 2.87 7.47 7.84
C PHE A 93 2.34 6.70 9.06
N PRO A 94 3.22 6.27 9.98
CA PRO A 94 2.81 5.59 11.21
C PRO A 94 2.12 6.55 12.19
N ASN A 95 2.27 7.86 12.00
CA ASN A 95 1.65 8.92 12.80
C ASN A 95 0.68 9.78 11.97
N PRO A 96 -0.30 10.44 12.61
CA PRO A 96 -1.27 11.28 11.91
C PRO A 96 -0.64 12.44 11.12
N THR A 97 -1.23 12.71 9.95
CA THR A 97 -0.91 13.84 9.06
C THR A 97 -1.99 14.93 9.03
N TYR A 98 -2.92 14.90 10.00
CA TYR A 98 -4.06 15.83 10.08
C TYR A 98 -3.64 17.30 10.21
N ASP A 99 -2.50 17.56 10.85
CA ASP A 99 -1.91 18.88 11.05
C ASP A 99 -1.25 19.46 9.79
N ILE A 100 -1.06 18.64 8.75
CA ILE A 100 -0.51 19.12 7.48
C ILE A 100 -1.58 19.88 6.70
N PRO A 101 -1.34 21.15 6.32
CA PRO A 101 -2.31 21.94 5.57
C PRO A 101 -2.62 21.34 4.19
N ALA A 102 -3.89 21.32 3.80
CA ALA A 102 -4.34 21.01 2.45
C ALA A 102 -5.55 21.87 2.10
N ARG A 103 -5.63 22.35 0.85
CA ARG A 103 -6.80 23.08 0.38
C ARG A 103 -7.81 22.09 -0.18
N VAL A 104 -8.96 21.98 0.49
CA VAL A 104 -10.05 21.09 0.07
C VAL A 104 -11.09 21.89 -0.70
N VAL A 105 -11.33 21.50 -1.95
CA VAL A 105 -12.42 22.02 -2.80
C VAL A 105 -13.56 21.04 -2.74
N ARG A 106 -14.76 21.54 -2.44
CA ARG A 106 -15.99 20.75 -2.39
C ARG A 106 -16.97 21.20 -3.47
N ASP A 107 -17.69 20.24 -4.03
CA ASP A 107 -18.75 20.49 -5.01
C ASP A 107 -20.01 21.07 -4.34
N ARG A 108 -21.04 21.37 -5.16
CA ARG A 108 -22.32 21.91 -4.67
C ARG A 108 -23.11 20.95 -3.76
N ARG A 109 -22.79 19.65 -3.78
CA ARG A 109 -23.41 18.60 -2.96
C ARG A 109 -22.60 18.34 -1.68
N GLY A 110 -21.48 19.03 -1.50
CA GLY A 110 -20.58 18.87 -0.37
C GLY A 110 -19.54 17.75 -0.54
N ASN A 111 -19.46 17.09 -1.70
CA ASN A 111 -18.45 16.05 -1.93
C ASN A 111 -17.07 16.68 -2.12
N ILE A 112 -16.01 15.98 -1.73
CA ILE A 112 -14.63 16.40 -2.01
C ILE A 112 -14.37 16.25 -3.52
N GLU A 113 -14.16 17.37 -4.19
CA GLU A 113 -13.86 17.44 -5.62
C GLU A 113 -12.35 17.43 -5.86
N ARG A 114 -11.59 18.15 -5.04
CA ARG A 114 -10.14 18.29 -5.19
C ARG A 114 -9.45 18.57 -3.86
N VAL A 115 -8.23 18.06 -3.71
CA VAL A 115 -7.33 18.35 -2.59
C VAL A 115 -6.03 18.87 -3.17
N ASP A 116 -5.72 20.15 -2.93
CA ASP A 116 -4.51 20.80 -3.41
C ASP A 116 -3.48 20.91 -2.27
N LEU A 117 -2.22 20.51 -2.55
CA LEU A 117 -1.11 20.58 -1.61
C LEU A 117 -0.10 21.63 -2.07
N SER A 118 0.38 22.45 -1.13
CA SER A 118 1.50 23.37 -1.40
C SER A 118 2.83 22.62 -1.35
N LYS A 119 3.89 23.26 -1.85
CA LYS A 119 5.26 22.74 -1.69
C LYS A 119 5.63 22.58 -0.22
N ASP A 120 5.25 23.55 0.62
CA ASP A 120 5.51 23.50 2.06
C ASP A 120 4.79 22.30 2.72
N SER A 121 3.54 22.01 2.31
CA SER A 121 2.84 20.82 2.77
C SER A 121 3.54 19.53 2.36
N MET A 122 4.13 19.47 1.17
CA MET A 122 4.91 18.32 0.72
C MET A 122 6.19 18.15 1.53
N THR A 123 6.89 19.23 1.87
CA THR A 123 8.05 19.19 2.77
C THR A 123 7.67 18.71 4.17
N LEU A 124 6.56 19.19 4.73
CA LEU A 124 6.09 18.73 6.04
C LEU A 124 5.64 17.27 6.04
N LEU A 125 5.12 16.77 4.91
CA LEU A 125 4.84 15.35 4.74
C LEU A 125 6.14 14.54 4.74
N ASP A 126 7.15 14.97 3.99
CA ASP A 126 8.46 14.32 3.99
C ASP A 126 9.08 14.27 5.40
N GLU A 127 9.03 15.36 6.15
CA GLU A 127 9.51 15.41 7.55
C GLU A 127 8.78 14.45 8.50
N LYS A 128 7.50 14.14 8.22
CA LYS A 128 6.69 13.19 9.02
C LYS A 128 6.79 11.74 8.56
N ALA A 129 7.24 11.50 7.34
CA ALA A 129 7.31 10.16 6.79
C ALA A 129 8.35 9.32 7.53
N ASP A 130 8.13 8.01 7.61
CA ASP A 130 9.16 7.08 8.06
C ASP A 130 10.23 6.94 6.96
N HIS A 131 11.37 7.59 7.15
CA HIS A 131 12.45 7.64 6.16
C HIS A 131 13.09 6.27 5.91
N GLU A 132 13.09 5.36 6.89
CA GLU A 132 13.62 4.00 6.70
C GLU A 132 12.66 3.17 5.85
N ALA A 133 11.35 3.31 6.06
CA ALA A 133 10.36 2.68 5.19
C ALA A 133 10.42 3.24 3.77
N VAL A 134 10.52 4.57 3.62
CA VAL A 134 10.66 5.24 2.31
C VAL A 134 11.89 4.72 1.57
N LYS A 135 13.04 4.69 2.26
CA LYS A 135 14.29 4.17 1.71
C LYS A 135 14.17 2.72 1.28
N ARG A 136 13.59 1.84 2.11
CA ARG A 136 13.43 0.43 1.74
C ARG A 136 12.52 0.23 0.54
N TYR A 137 11.41 0.96 0.43
CA TYR A 137 10.57 0.89 -0.77
C TYR A 137 11.33 1.36 -2.01
N ARG A 138 12.15 2.42 -1.89
CA ARG A 138 13.02 2.84 -2.99
C ARG A 138 13.99 1.74 -3.41
N GLU A 139 14.67 1.08 -2.46
CA GLU A 139 15.57 -0.07 -2.74
C GLU A 139 14.84 -1.20 -3.50
N ILE A 140 13.61 -1.54 -3.08
CA ILE A 140 12.78 -2.56 -3.75
C ILE A 140 12.45 -2.15 -5.20
N LEU A 141 12.04 -0.89 -5.41
CA LEU A 141 11.67 -0.37 -6.72
C LEU A 141 12.89 -0.25 -7.65
N GLU A 142 14.01 0.24 -7.13
CA GLU A 142 15.29 0.30 -7.86
C GLU A 142 15.72 -1.11 -8.28
N LYS A 143 15.57 -2.10 -7.41
CA LYS A 143 15.89 -3.49 -7.76
C LYS A 143 15.01 -4.02 -8.89
N ALA A 144 13.72 -3.72 -8.87
CA ALA A 144 12.82 -4.11 -9.95
C ALA A 144 13.21 -3.43 -11.29
N LYS A 145 13.64 -2.16 -11.26
CA LYS A 145 14.17 -1.46 -12.44
C LYS A 145 15.46 -2.08 -12.95
N GLU A 146 16.40 -2.43 -12.07
CA GLU A 146 17.66 -3.11 -12.45
C GLU A 146 17.40 -4.41 -13.20
N LEU A 147 16.32 -5.11 -12.86
CA LEU A 147 15.91 -6.38 -13.49
C LEU A 147 15.07 -6.18 -14.77
N ASP A 148 14.92 -4.94 -15.24
CA ASP A 148 14.13 -4.58 -16.43
C ASP A 148 12.65 -5.01 -16.31
N LEU A 149 12.11 -4.92 -15.09
CA LEU A 149 10.68 -5.14 -14.85
C LEU A 149 9.94 -3.81 -14.99
N LYS A 150 8.84 -3.82 -15.74
CA LYS A 150 7.86 -2.72 -15.72
C LYS A 150 7.17 -2.67 -14.36
N ILE A 151 7.21 -1.50 -13.71
CA ILE A 151 6.70 -1.34 -12.36
C ILE A 151 5.32 -0.70 -12.40
N LEU A 152 4.32 -1.45 -11.92
CA LEU A 152 2.99 -0.96 -11.62
C LEU A 152 2.88 -0.71 -10.12
N LEU A 153 2.66 0.54 -9.71
CA LEU A 153 2.58 0.87 -8.28
C LEU A 153 1.13 1.02 -7.82
N THR A 154 0.72 0.18 -6.88
CA THR A 154 -0.53 0.40 -6.15
C THR A 154 -0.29 1.18 -4.88
N VAL A 155 -0.93 2.34 -4.80
CA VAL A 155 -0.86 3.22 -3.64
C VAL A 155 -1.62 2.67 -2.43
N TYR A 156 -2.69 1.88 -2.62
CA TYR A 156 -3.50 1.34 -1.52
C TYR A 156 -3.99 -0.07 -1.79
N HIS A 157 -3.78 -0.96 -0.82
CA HIS A 157 -4.22 -2.35 -0.88
C HIS A 157 -4.80 -2.86 0.45
N TRP A 158 -5.74 -2.09 1.01
CA TRP A 158 -6.59 -2.39 2.17
C TRP A 158 -6.14 -1.89 3.55
N PRO A 159 -4.95 -2.19 4.09
CA PRO A 159 -4.56 -1.69 5.40
C PRO A 159 -4.58 -0.17 5.49
N LEU A 160 -5.28 0.35 6.49
CA LEU A 160 -5.26 1.74 6.89
C LEU A 160 -4.41 1.89 8.16
N PRO A 161 -3.73 3.03 8.34
CA PRO A 161 -3.07 3.33 9.61
C PRO A 161 -4.04 3.31 10.80
N LEU A 162 -3.62 2.79 11.96
CA LEU A 162 -4.44 2.72 13.18
C LEU A 162 -4.84 4.08 13.75
N TRP A 163 -4.16 5.15 13.36
CA TRP A 163 -4.57 6.50 13.72
C TRP A 163 -5.79 7.00 12.92
N MET A 164 -6.17 6.29 11.86
CA MET A 164 -7.28 6.59 10.97
C MET A 164 -8.43 5.60 11.08
N HIS A 165 -8.13 4.32 11.29
CA HIS A 165 -9.15 3.29 11.45
C HIS A 165 -8.86 2.40 12.66
N ASP A 166 -9.81 2.37 13.61
CA ASP A 166 -9.83 1.38 14.69
C ASP A 166 -10.98 0.38 14.44
N PRO A 167 -10.68 -0.77 13.82
CA PRO A 167 -11.73 -1.70 13.38
C PRO A 167 -12.39 -2.41 14.56
N ILE A 168 -11.71 -2.55 15.70
CA ILE A 168 -12.26 -3.23 16.88
C ILE A 168 -13.26 -2.31 17.60
N SER A 169 -12.94 -1.03 17.69
CA SER A 169 -13.87 -0.02 18.21
C SER A 169 -15.08 0.12 17.27
N CYS A 170 -14.86 0.18 15.95
CA CYS A 170 -15.95 0.23 14.96
C CYS A 170 -16.85 -1.01 15.01
N LYS A 171 -16.29 -2.21 15.17
CA LYS A 171 -17.05 -3.47 15.33
C LYS A 171 -18.01 -3.41 16.52
N ARG A 172 -17.63 -2.72 17.60
CA ARG A 172 -18.43 -2.60 18.82
C ARG A 172 -19.47 -1.49 18.74
N ASP A 173 -19.08 -0.32 18.24
CA ASP A 173 -19.95 0.84 18.09
C ASP A 173 -19.45 1.77 16.98
N ILE A 174 -19.93 1.51 15.76
CA ILE A 174 -19.54 2.29 14.58
C ILE A 174 -20.11 3.72 14.59
N LEU A 175 -21.16 3.98 15.37
CA LEU A 175 -21.84 5.28 15.38
C LEU A 175 -21.08 6.30 16.23
N HIS A 176 -20.40 5.85 17.29
CA HIS A 176 -19.69 6.73 18.23
C HIS A 176 -18.17 6.60 18.19
N THR A 177 -17.62 5.68 17.39
CA THR A 177 -16.16 5.58 17.20
C THR A 177 -15.63 6.75 16.37
N GLU A 178 -14.49 7.31 16.77
CA GLU A 178 -13.85 8.45 16.09
C GLU A 178 -13.06 8.06 14.82
N LYS A 179 -12.48 6.86 14.80
CA LYS A 179 -11.56 6.38 13.74
C LYS A 179 -12.25 5.35 12.86
N ARG A 180 -13.05 5.80 11.90
CA ARG A 180 -13.93 4.91 11.11
C ARG A 180 -13.41 4.64 9.71
N GLY A 181 -12.15 5.00 9.42
CA GLY A 181 -11.54 4.79 8.11
C GLY A 181 -12.37 5.46 7.00
N TRP A 182 -12.74 4.70 5.98
CA TRP A 182 -13.44 5.22 4.80
C TRP A 182 -14.85 5.78 5.05
N LEU A 183 -15.42 5.62 6.26
CA LEU A 183 -16.67 6.30 6.62
C LEU A 183 -16.48 7.80 6.93
N ASP A 184 -15.23 8.23 7.12
CA ASP A 184 -14.89 9.62 7.42
C ASP A 184 -14.30 10.31 6.19
N ASP A 185 -14.89 11.45 5.78
CA ASP A 185 -14.39 12.31 4.70
C ASP A 185 -12.91 12.70 4.88
N THR A 186 -12.45 12.80 6.13
CA THR A 186 -11.05 13.10 6.45
C THR A 186 -10.10 12.08 5.83
N THR A 187 -10.49 10.80 5.77
CA THR A 187 -9.71 9.74 5.14
C THR A 187 -9.43 10.02 3.67
N ILE A 188 -10.38 10.64 2.94
CA ILE A 188 -10.18 11.02 1.54
C ILE A 188 -9.10 12.11 1.43
N ILE A 189 -9.10 13.08 2.34
CA ILE A 189 -8.11 14.17 2.37
C ILE A 189 -6.72 13.63 2.69
N GLU A 190 -6.62 12.80 3.71
CA GLU A 190 -5.35 12.19 4.11
C GLU A 190 -4.83 11.20 3.05
N PHE A 191 -5.73 10.49 2.36
CA PHE A 191 -5.35 9.61 1.26
C PHE A 191 -4.83 10.39 0.06
N ALA A 192 -5.40 11.58 -0.21
CA ALA A 192 -4.87 12.47 -1.24
C ALA A 192 -3.46 13.01 -0.88
N LYS A 193 -3.22 13.37 0.39
CA LYS A 193 -1.88 13.74 0.90
C LYS A 193 -0.88 12.61 0.68
N TYR A 194 -1.24 11.40 1.13
CA TYR A 194 -0.40 10.23 0.98
C TYR A 194 -0.13 9.88 -0.49
N SER A 195 -1.17 9.87 -1.33
CA SER A 195 -1.02 9.57 -2.76
C SER A 195 -0.10 10.57 -3.48
N ALA A 196 -0.24 11.86 -3.18
CA ALA A 196 0.62 12.90 -3.74
C ALA A 196 2.08 12.75 -3.27
N TYR A 197 2.28 12.42 -1.99
CA TYR A 197 3.61 12.11 -1.44
C TYR A 197 4.23 10.91 -2.15
N ILE A 198 3.52 9.79 -2.29
CA ILE A 198 4.01 8.60 -3.02
C ILE A 198 4.37 8.92 -4.47
N ALA A 199 3.51 9.66 -5.18
CA ALA A 199 3.78 10.06 -6.55
C ALA A 199 5.03 10.95 -6.67
N HIS A 200 5.23 11.89 -5.72
CA HIS A 200 6.41 12.73 -5.68
C HIS A 200 7.68 11.93 -5.36
N THR A 201 7.59 11.04 -4.37
CA THR A 201 8.73 10.35 -3.78
C THR A 201 9.20 9.15 -4.61
N PHE A 202 8.33 8.49 -5.38
CA PHE A 202 8.68 7.28 -6.14
C PHE A 202 8.35 7.36 -7.64
N GLY A 203 7.76 8.47 -8.10
CA GLY A 203 7.32 8.61 -9.49
C GLY A 203 8.45 8.55 -10.52
N ASP A 204 9.70 8.73 -10.11
CA ASP A 204 10.89 8.53 -10.95
C ASP A 204 11.17 7.06 -11.29
N LEU A 205 10.62 6.12 -10.51
CA LEU A 205 10.84 4.67 -10.66
C LEU A 205 9.63 3.92 -11.24
N VAL A 206 8.44 4.51 -11.19
CA VAL A 206 7.18 3.83 -11.55
C VAL A 206 6.85 4.03 -13.03
N ASP A 207 6.39 2.96 -13.70
CA ASP A 207 5.94 3.03 -15.10
C ASP A 207 4.42 3.26 -15.21
N LEU A 208 3.65 2.80 -14.22
CA LEU A 208 2.17 2.74 -14.23
C LEU A 208 1.57 2.89 -12.83
#